data_AF-A0A3D4PEJ9-F1
#
_entry.id   AF-A0A3D4PEJ9-F1
#
_cell.length_a   1.000
_cell.length_b   1.000
_cell.length_c   1.000
_cell.angle_alpha   90.00
_cell.angle_beta   90.00
_cell.angle_gamma   90.00
#
_symmetry.space_group_name_H-M   'P 1'
#
loop_
_entity.id
_entity.type
_entity.pdbx_description
1 polymer ?
#
loop_
_entity_poly.entity_id
_entity_poly.type
_entity_poly.pdbx_seq_one_letter_code
_entity_poly.pdbx_strand_id
1 'polypeptide(L)' 'MLKDEKIVIEVKKTRKSLTTKLLGDQLIIDSEKYRAHPDCKKIFCFVYDPDSSIINPRGIEKDLYKKEIDFEVKVLIVPK' A
#
# COMPACT_ATOMS: atom_id res chain seq x y z
N MET A 1 -12.45 -4.62 -5.05
CA MET A 1 -12.18 -3.55 -6.03
C MET A 1 -13.42 -2.70 -6.16
N LEU A 2 -13.26 -1.39 -6.11
CA LEU A 2 -14.26 -0.39 -6.45
C LEU A 2 -14.20 -0.22 -7.97
N LYS A 3 -15.09 -0.91 -8.68
CA LYS A 3 -14.98 -1.11 -10.14
C LYS A 3 -15.20 0.18 -10.92
N ASP A 4 -16.19 0.96 -10.51
CA ASP A 4 -16.58 2.21 -11.20
C ASP A 4 -15.49 3.28 -11.03
N GLU A 5 -14.81 3.25 -9.88
CA GLU A 5 -13.69 4.14 -9.54
C GLU A 5 -12.35 3.62 -10.06
N LYS A 6 -12.27 2.35 -10.48
CA LYS A 6 -11.04 1.65 -10.87
C LYS A 6 -9.99 1.66 -9.74
N ILE A 7 -10.44 1.55 -8.49
CA ILE A 7 -9.63 1.58 -7.27
C ILE A 7 -9.63 0.22 -6.57
N VAL A 8 -8.45 -0.24 -6.20
CA VAL A 8 -8.27 -1.35 -5.25
C VAL A 8 -7.88 -0.79 -3.90
N ILE A 9 -8.47 -1.33 -2.83
CA ILE A 9 -8.06 -1.03 -1.45
C ILE A 9 -7.41 -2.30 -0.91
N GLU A 10 -6.12 -2.21 -0.60
CA GLU A 10 -5.37 -3.26 0.10
C GLU A 10 -5.29 -2.88 1.57
N VAL A 11 -5.65 -3.80 2.47
CA VAL A 11 -5.68 -3.54 3.91
C VAL A 11 -4.73 -4.49 4.62
N LYS A 12 -3.79 -3.95 5.40
CA LYS A 12 -2.89 -4.74 6.24
C LYS A 12 -2.89 -4.23 7.68
N LYS A 13 -2.70 -5.14 8.63
CA LYS A 13 -2.44 -4.81 10.03
C LYS A 13 -1.04 -5.29 10.39
N THR A 14 -0.25 -4.46 11.06
CA THR A 14 1.05 -4.88 11.58
C THR A 14 0.90 -5.95 12.67
N ARG A 15 1.95 -6.76 12.80
CA ARG A 15 2.09 -7.82 13.80
C ARG A 15 3.57 -8.12 13.96
N LYS A 16 3.98 -8.77 15.06
CA LYS A 16 5.40 -9.10 15.33
C LYS A 16 6.16 -9.73 14.15
N SER A 17 5.49 -10.55 13.34
CA SER A 17 6.11 -11.21 12.18
C SER A 17 6.13 -10.37 10.89
N LEU A 18 5.47 -9.21 10.87
CA LEU A 18 5.44 -8.31 9.72
C LEU A 18 6.40 -7.15 9.95
N THR A 19 7.67 -7.38 9.60
CA THR A 19 8.69 -6.33 9.67
C THR A 19 8.42 -5.23 8.63
N THR A 20 8.95 -4.04 8.85
CA THR A 20 8.91 -2.92 7.89
C THR A 20 9.33 -3.33 6.49
N LYS A 21 10.43 -4.10 6.37
CA LYS A 21 10.92 -4.61 5.09
C LYS A 21 9.89 -5.53 4.43
N LEU A 22 9.39 -6.51 5.17
CA LEU A 22 8.42 -7.46 4.65
C LEU A 22 7.10 -6.79 4.23
N LEU A 23 6.67 -5.76 4.98
CA LEU A 23 5.54 -4.93 4.60
C LEU A 23 5.80 -4.24 3.25
N GLY A 24 6.95 -3.58 3.09
CA GLY A 24 7.32 -2.94 1.84
C GLY A 24 7.31 -3.91 0.66
N ASP A 25 7.95 -5.07 0.83
CA ASP A 25 8.01 -6.12 -0.19
C ASP A 25 6.60 -6.60 -0.60
N GLN A 26 5.72 -6.84 0.38
CA GLN A 26 4.33 -7.22 0.10
C GLN A 26 3.57 -6.14 -0.65
N LEU A 27 3.69 -4.87 -0.24
CA LEU A 27 2.99 -3.75 -0.87
C LEU A 27 3.46 -3.53 -2.32
N ILE A 28 4.76 -3.73 -2.60
CA ILE A 28 5.29 -3.70 -3.96
C ILE A 28 4.65 -4.81 -4.80
N ILE A 29 4.68 -6.05 -4.32
CA ILE A 29 4.10 -7.20 -5.02
C ILE A 29 2.60 -6.98 -5.28
N ASP A 30 1.85 -6.51 -4.29
CA ASP A 30 0.43 -6.21 -4.43
C ASP A 30 0.20 -5.12 -5.48
N SER A 31 1.00 -4.04 -5.47
CA SER A 31 0.89 -2.95 -6.44
C SER A 31 1.14 -3.40 -7.88
N GLU A 32 2.17 -4.22 -8.12
CA GLU A 32 2.50 -4.73 -9.46
C GLU A 32 1.47 -5.75 -9.95
N LYS A 33 0.97 -6.60 -9.05
CA LYS A 33 -0.11 -7.53 -9.36
C LYS A 33 -1.37 -6.79 -9.81
N TYR A 34 -1.75 -5.72 -9.10
CA TYR A 34 -2.95 -4.95 -9.46
C TYR A 34 -2.74 -4.01 -10.64
N ARG A 35 -1.52 -3.54 -10.89
CA ARG A 35 -1.18 -2.81 -12.12
C ARG A 35 -1.47 -3.65 -13.37
N ALA A 36 -1.23 -4.96 -13.32
CA ALA A 36 -1.53 -5.86 -14.44
C ALA A 36 -3.04 -6.07 -14.67
N HIS A 37 -3.91 -5.61 -13.76
CA HIS A 37 -5.35 -5.74 -13.89
C HIS A 37 -5.92 -4.63 -14.80
N PRO A 38 -6.61 -4.96 -15.90
CA PRO A 38 -6.98 -3.98 -16.95
C PRO A 38 -7.88 -2.84 -16.47
N ASP A 39 -8.67 -3.07 -15.42
CA ASP A 39 -9.56 -2.07 -14.81
C ASP A 39 -9.06 -1.48 -13.50
N CYS A 40 -7.78 -1.64 -13.17
CA CYS A 40 -7.19 -1.02 -12.00
C CYS A 40 -6.32 0.16 -12.41
N LYS A 41 -6.74 1.37 -12.05
CA LYS A 41 -5.95 2.60 -12.26
C LYS A 41 -5.29 3.09 -10.98
N LYS A 42 -5.69 2.53 -9.83
CA LYS A 42 -5.18 2.96 -8.54
C LYS A 42 -5.26 1.84 -7.52
N ILE A 43 -4.20 1.73 -6.74
CA ILE A 43 -4.18 0.96 -5.50
C ILE A 43 -3.99 1.92 -4.32
N PHE A 44 -4.82 1.73 -3.29
CA PHE A 44 -4.73 2.42 -2.02
C PHE A 44 -4.43 1.39 -0.93
N CYS A 45 -3.21 1.40 -0.42
CA CYS A 45 -2.75 0.50 0.63
C CYS A 45 -2.96 1.17 1.99
N PHE A 46 -3.93 0.67 2.76
CA PHE A 46 -4.18 1.09 4.13
C PHE A 46 -3.50 0.13 5.11
N VAL A 47 -2.52 0.63 5.86
CA VAL A 47 -1.81 -0.14 6.88
C VAL A 47 -2.18 0.38 8.25
N TYR A 48 -2.75 -0.50 9.07
CA TYR A 48 -3.03 -0.23 10.47
C TYR A 48 -1.86 -0.73 11.34
N ASP A 49 -1.14 0.20 11.98
CA ASP A 49 -0.02 -0.05 12.87
C ASP A 49 -0.29 0.42 14.31
N PRO A 50 -1.18 -0.26 15.05
CA PRO A 50 -1.61 0.18 16.38
C PRO A 50 -0.48 0.25 17.42
N ASP A 51 0.54 -0.60 17.24
CA ASP A 51 1.63 -0.76 18.20
C ASP A 51 2.88 0.05 17.79
N SER A 52 2.77 0.93 16.78
CA SER A 52 3.88 1.73 16.24
C SER A 52 5.13 0.88 15.93
N SER A 53 4.93 -0.32 15.38
CA SER A 53 6.01 -1.24 15.04
C SER A 53 6.86 -0.74 13.85
N ILE A 54 6.31 0.17 13.05
CA ILE A 54 6.97 0.81 11.93
C ILE A 54 7.65 2.09 12.41
N ILE A 55 8.99 2.08 12.41
CA ILE A 55 9.81 3.20 12.92
C ILE A 55 9.65 4.49 12.10
N ASN A 56 9.51 4.39 10.77
CA ASN A 56 9.40 5.54 9.87
C ASN A 56 8.25 5.34 8.87
N PRO A 57 6.98 5.47 9.30
CA PRO A 57 5.83 5.23 8.42
C PRO A 57 5.81 6.18 7.23
N ARG A 58 6.13 7.46 7.45
CA ARG A 58 6.18 8.48 6.38
C ARG A 58 7.24 8.18 5.31
N GLY A 59 8.36 7.57 5.71
CA GLY A 59 9.37 7.10 4.77
C GLY A 59 8.80 6.07 3.81
N ILE A 60 8.17 5.03 4.34
CA ILE A 60 7.52 3.97 3.54
C ILE A 60 6.42 4.54 2.65
N GLU A 61 5.56 5.40 3.20
CA GLU A 61 4.50 6.05 2.42
C GLU A 61 5.05 6.79 1.21
N LYS A 62 6.15 7.52 1.39
CA LYS A 62 6.80 8.29 0.33
C LYS A 62 7.55 7.40 -0.66
N ASP A 63 8.25 6.38 -0.17
CA ASP A 63 9.07 5.48 -0.99
C ASP A 63 8.20 4.60 -1.90
N LEU A 64 7.02 4.21 -1.42
CA LEU A 64 6.05 3.39 -2.18
C LEU A 64 5.02 4.22 -2.96
N TYR A 65 4.93 5.52 -2.70
CA TYR A 65 4.05 6.39 -3.48
C TYR A 65 4.54 6.47 -4.93
N LYS A 66 3.63 6.17 -5.86
CA LYS A 66 3.91 6.23 -7.29
C LYS A 66 2.74 6.87 -8.00
N LYS A 67 3.00 7.81 -8.89
CA LYS A 67 1.97 8.42 -9.73
C LYS A 67 2.47 8.47 -11.17
N GLU A 68 1.90 7.62 -12.00
CA GLU A 68 2.14 7.54 -13.43
C GLU A 68 0.88 7.98 -14.19
N ILE A 69 0.95 7.95 -15.52
CA ILE A 69 -0.14 8.42 -16.39
C ILE A 69 -1.40 7.54 -16.24
N ASP A 70 -1.20 6.22 -16.08
CA ASP A 70 -2.24 5.20 -16.10
C ASP A 70 -2.45 4.50 -14.75
N PHE A 71 -1.51 4.64 -13.81
CA PHE A 71 -1.55 3.96 -12.52
C PHE A 71 -1.05 4.82 -11.34
N GLU A 72 -1.76 4.77 -10.22
CA GLU A 72 -1.38 5.43 -8.96
C GLU A 72 -1.27 4.42 -7.80
N VAL A 73 -0.17 4.47 -7.06
CA VAL A 73 0.02 3.77 -5.78
C VAL A 73 -0.01 4.82 -4.67
N LYS A 74 -0.95 4.66 -3.73
CA LYS A 74 -0.96 5.41 -2.47
C LYS A 74 -0.85 4.47 -1.30
N VAL A 75 -0.06 4.83 -0.31
CA VAL A 75 0.06 4.11 0.96
C VAL A 75 -0.29 5.07 2.09
N LEU A 76 -1.05 4.58 3.07
CA LEU A 76 -1.37 5.29 4.30
C LEU A 76 -1.13 4.36 5.48
N ILE A 77 -0.29 4.78 6.41
CA ILE A 77 0.06 4.03 7.62
C ILE A 77 -0.42 4.83 8.84
N VAL A 78 -1.27 4.23 9.66
CA VAL A 78 -1.90 4.88 10.82
C VAL A 78 -2.07 3.91 11.99
N PRO A 79 -2.12 4.37 13.26
CA PRO A 79 -1.90 5.74 13.74
C PRO A 79 -0.44 6.22 13.57
N LYS A 80 -0.20 7.51 13.79
CA LYS A 80 1.12 8.16 13.69
C LYS A 80 1.70 8.42 15.07
#